data_AF-A0A1H3XJL5-F1
#
_entry.id   AF-A0A1H3XJL5-F1
#
_cell.length_a   1.000
_cell.length_b   1.000
_cell.length_c   1.000
_cell.angle_alpha   90.00
_cell.angle_beta   90.00
_cell.angle_gamma   90.00
#
_symmetry.space_group_name_H-M   'P 1'
#
loop_
_entity.id
_entity.type
_entity.pdbx_description
1 polymer ?
#
loop_
_entity_poly.entity_id
_entity_poly.type
_entity_poly.pdbx_seq_one_letter_code
_entity_poly.pdbx_strand_id
1 'polypeptide(L)'
;MQVLTRPGNIARLMAILFSLSVLFCALQLNAEDKDLPDNFWKKYGDVTEWVSARLKLSPEQAEEALPILKTSFELKKLMLEDYGLKDGKMPPLTDEQKEELDAGMIAIRANTRGEMVKILNKEQLEELKKIQEEYHMAYREWLAEQ
;
A
#
# COMPACT_ATOMS: atom_id res chain seq x y z
N MET A 1 73.16 1.00 -17.70
CA MET A 1 72.82 0.69 -16.30
C MET A 1 71.31 0.53 -16.23
N GLN A 2 70.84 -0.71 -16.19
CA GLN A 2 69.41 -1.06 -16.18
C GLN A 2 68.87 -0.95 -14.75
N VAL A 3 67.72 -0.28 -14.60
CA VAL A 3 66.81 -0.42 -13.45
C VAL A 3 65.40 -0.47 -14.06
N LEU A 4 64.96 -1.61 -14.57
CA LEU A 4 64.19 -2.65 -13.88
C LEU A 4 63.09 -2.12 -12.93
N THR A 5 61.86 -2.09 -13.47
CA THR A 5 60.59 -2.55 -12.87
C THR A 5 60.16 -1.97 -11.51
N ARG A 6 58.92 -1.49 -11.34
CA ARG A 6 57.70 -2.31 -11.44
C ARG A 6 56.44 -1.44 -11.68
N PRO A 7 55.65 -1.71 -12.74
CA PRO A 7 54.34 -1.11 -12.98
C PRO A 7 53.22 -1.89 -12.23
N GLY A 8 53.50 -2.37 -11.01
CA GLY A 8 52.63 -3.31 -10.30
C GLY A 8 51.68 -2.70 -9.27
N ASN A 9 51.95 -1.48 -8.81
CA ASN A 9 51.24 -0.90 -7.66
C ASN A 9 50.25 0.21 -8.02
N ILE A 10 50.34 0.79 -9.22
CA ILE A 10 49.44 1.88 -9.63
C ILE A 10 48.07 1.33 -10.06
N ALA A 11 48.05 0.15 -10.70
CA ALA A 11 46.80 -0.50 -11.11
C ALA A 11 45.97 -1.04 -9.93
N ARG A 12 46.59 -1.32 -8.77
CA ARG A 12 45.89 -1.76 -7.56
C ARG A 12 45.23 -0.62 -6.79
N LEU A 13 45.76 0.61 -6.90
CA LEU A 13 45.20 1.79 -6.23
C LEU A 13 43.93 2.34 -6.91
N MET A 14 43.81 2.19 -8.23
CA MET A 14 42.61 2.61 -8.96
C MET A 14 41.43 1.63 -8.85
N ALA A 15 41.70 0.34 -8.57
CA ALA A 15 40.64 -0.65 -8.34
C ALA A 15 39.96 -0.52 -6.96
N ILE A 16 40.62 0.11 -5.99
CA ILE A 16 40.08 0.33 -4.63
C ILE A 16 39.11 1.54 -4.60
N LEU A 17 39.32 2.52 -5.47
CA LEU A 17 38.46 3.72 -5.53
C LEU A 17 37.13 3.47 -6.28
N PHE A 18 37.07 2.47 -7.16
CA PHE A 18 35.82 2.09 -7.84
C PHE A 18 35.02 1.01 -7.08
N SER A 19 35.62 0.36 -6.08
CA SER A 19 34.93 -0.60 -5.21
C SER A 19 34.32 0.05 -3.95
N LEU A 20 34.71 1.28 -3.61
CA LEU A 20 34.04 2.06 -2.55
C LEU A 20 32.76 2.78 -3.02
N SER A 21 32.58 3.01 -4.33
CA SER A 21 31.37 3.67 -4.87
C SER A 21 30.17 2.73 -4.99
N VAL A 22 30.38 1.41 -5.02
CA VAL A 22 29.29 0.41 -5.06
C VAL A 22 28.77 0.06 -3.66
N LEU A 23 29.56 0.32 -2.61
CA LEU A 23 29.13 0.08 -1.22
C LEU A 23 28.31 1.23 -0.62
N PHE A 24 28.21 2.37 -1.31
CA PHE A 24 27.46 3.54 -0.84
C PHE A 24 26.01 3.60 -1.38
N CYS A 25 25.61 2.68 -2.26
CA CYS A 25 24.21 2.57 -2.73
C CYS A 25 23.33 1.61 -1.89
N ALA A 26 23.91 0.84 -0.97
CA ALA A 26 23.17 -0.18 -0.21
C ALA A 26 22.81 0.23 1.24
N LEU A 27 23.20 1.42 1.70
CA LEU A 27 23.01 1.85 3.11
C LEU A 27 22.35 3.24 3.26
N GLN A 28 21.59 3.66 2.24
CA GLN A 28 20.60 4.75 2.37
C GLN A 28 19.18 4.23 2.63
N LEU A 29 19.03 2.99 3.10
CA LEU A 29 17.85 2.55 3.85
C LEU A 29 17.95 3.07 5.29
N ASN A 30 17.96 4.39 5.42
CA ASN A 30 17.45 5.06 6.62
C ASN A 30 16.02 5.48 6.31
N ALA A 31 15.13 4.49 6.17
CA ALA A 31 13.75 4.70 6.58
C ALA A 31 13.76 4.43 8.08
N GLU A 32 14.00 5.49 8.83
CA GLU A 32 13.75 5.58 10.25
C GLU A 32 12.34 5.02 10.48
N ASP A 33 12.27 3.83 11.08
CA ASP A 33 11.04 3.18 11.53
C ASP A 33 10.54 3.98 12.74
N LYS A 34 10.09 5.21 12.46
CA LYS A 34 9.51 6.12 13.44
C LYS A 34 8.10 5.62 13.69
N ASP A 35 7.92 4.97 14.83
CA ASP A 35 6.70 4.86 15.62
C ASP A 35 5.47 5.55 14.99
N LEU A 36 4.86 4.87 14.00
CA LEU A 36 3.54 5.25 13.48
C LEU A 36 2.50 4.58 14.39
N PRO A 37 1.46 5.30 14.84
CA PRO A 37 0.31 4.66 15.45
C PRO A 37 -0.52 3.97 14.34
N ASP A 38 -0.01 2.84 13.83
CA ASP A 38 -0.32 2.34 12.48
C ASP A 38 -1.11 1.03 12.43
N ASN A 39 -1.97 0.76 13.42
CA ASN A 39 -2.55 -0.59 13.54
C ASN A 39 -3.69 -0.87 12.54
N PHE A 40 -4.43 0.16 12.11
CA PHE A 40 -5.53 0.01 11.15
C PHE A 40 -5.00 -0.23 9.73
N TRP A 41 -4.10 0.62 9.25
CA TRP A 41 -3.57 0.54 7.89
C TRP A 41 -2.64 -0.65 7.68
N LYS A 42 -1.90 -1.07 8.72
CA LYS A 42 -1.04 -2.26 8.66
C LYS A 42 -1.84 -3.55 8.50
N LYS A 43 -3.03 -3.65 9.10
CA LYS A 43 -3.94 -4.79 8.91
C LYS A 43 -4.41 -4.93 7.45
N TYR A 44 -4.56 -3.81 6.76
CA TYR A 44 -4.99 -3.75 5.36
C TYR A 44 -3.85 -3.34 4.41
N GLY A 45 -2.59 -3.40 4.87
CA GLY A 45 -1.42 -2.83 4.18
C GLY A 45 -1.10 -3.51 2.85
N ASP A 46 -1.53 -4.77 2.71
CA ASP A 46 -1.71 -5.43 1.42
C ASP A 46 -3.16 -5.93 1.30
N VAL A 47 -4.11 -4.99 1.21
CA VAL A 47 -5.53 -5.30 1.01
C VAL A 47 -5.74 -6.14 -0.25
N THR A 48 -4.88 -5.96 -1.25
CA THR A 48 -4.92 -6.72 -2.50
C THR A 48 -4.60 -8.19 -2.29
N GLU A 49 -3.57 -8.52 -1.51
CA GLU A 49 -3.22 -9.89 -1.17
C GLU A 49 -4.30 -10.56 -0.30
N TRP A 50 -4.77 -9.87 0.74
CA TRP A 50 -5.81 -10.40 1.62
C TRP A 50 -7.14 -10.65 0.90
N VAL A 51 -7.60 -9.70 0.07
CA VAL A 51 -8.84 -9.85 -0.70
C VAL A 51 -8.69 -10.94 -1.76
N SER A 52 -7.55 -11.02 -2.44
CA SER A 52 -7.30 -12.05 -3.46
C SER A 52 -7.32 -13.46 -2.88
N ALA A 53 -6.70 -13.63 -1.71
CA ALA A 53 -6.70 -14.91 -1.01
C ALA A 53 -8.11 -15.34 -0.59
N ARG A 54 -8.92 -14.41 -0.04
CA ARG A 54 -10.31 -14.71 0.35
C ARG A 54 -11.23 -15.00 -0.83
N LEU A 55 -11.09 -14.25 -1.92
CA LEU A 55 -11.88 -14.43 -3.13
C LEU A 55 -11.43 -15.64 -3.96
N LYS A 56 -10.28 -16.24 -3.63
CA LYS A 56 -9.70 -17.38 -4.35
C LYS A 56 -9.63 -17.10 -5.85
N LEU A 57 -9.10 -15.92 -6.20
CA LEU A 57 -9.00 -15.50 -7.60
C LEU A 57 -8.14 -16.48 -8.39
N SER A 58 -8.58 -16.84 -9.60
CA SER A 58 -7.69 -17.47 -10.56
C SER A 58 -6.62 -16.46 -11.02
N PRO A 59 -5.49 -16.90 -11.60
CA PRO A 59 -4.50 -16.00 -12.17
C PRO A 59 -5.12 -14.98 -13.14
N GLU A 60 -6.02 -15.42 -14.02
CA GLU A 60 -6.70 -14.58 -15.01
C GLU A 60 -7.63 -13.58 -14.33
N GLN A 61 -8.41 -14.01 -13.33
CA GLN A 61 -9.25 -13.09 -12.57
C GLN A 61 -8.40 -12.07 -11.81
N ALA A 62 -7.24 -12.46 -11.27
CA ALA A 62 -6.36 -11.58 -10.52
C ALA A 62 -5.77 -10.48 -11.41
N GLU A 63 -5.42 -10.77 -12.66
CA GLU A 63 -4.93 -9.77 -13.62
C GLU A 63 -5.92 -8.61 -13.81
N GLU A 64 -7.23 -8.90 -13.86
CA GLU A 64 -8.27 -7.89 -14.02
C GLU A 64 -8.74 -7.28 -12.69
N ALA A 65 -8.86 -8.10 -11.64
CA ALA A 65 -9.44 -7.68 -10.36
C ALA A 65 -8.48 -6.86 -9.49
N LEU A 66 -7.18 -7.19 -9.49
CA LEU A 66 -6.21 -6.53 -8.62
C LEU A 66 -6.08 -5.02 -8.88
N PRO A 67 -6.01 -4.55 -10.14
CA PRO A 67 -6.03 -3.11 -10.42
C PRO A 67 -7.27 -2.41 -9.86
N ILE A 68 -8.47 -3.00 -10.00
CA ILE A 68 -9.72 -2.43 -9.50
C ILE A 68 -9.71 -2.33 -7.97
N LEU A 69 -9.27 -3.39 -7.28
CA LEU A 69 -9.15 -3.41 -5.83
C LEU A 69 -8.13 -2.38 -5.32
N LYS A 70 -6.99 -2.25 -6.01
CA LYS A 70 -5.96 -1.26 -5.70
C LYS A 70 -6.49 0.16 -5.85
N THR A 71 -7.11 0.48 -6.99
CA THR A 71 -7.73 1.79 -7.21
C THR A 71 -8.83 2.08 -6.18
N SER A 72 -9.66 1.09 -5.84
CA SER A 72 -10.66 1.21 -4.77
C SER A 72 -10.03 1.59 -3.42
N PHE A 73 -8.87 1.03 -3.08
CA PHE A 73 -8.17 1.35 -1.83
C PHE A 73 -7.52 2.74 -1.88
N GLU A 74 -6.87 3.07 -2.99
CA GLU A 74 -6.26 4.39 -3.21
C GLU A 74 -7.31 5.51 -3.11
N LEU A 75 -8.50 5.32 -3.70
CA LEU A 75 -9.61 6.28 -3.59
C LEU A 75 -10.07 6.49 -2.14
N LYS A 76 -10.16 5.42 -1.35
CA LYS A 76 -10.51 5.56 0.08
C LYS A 76 -9.44 6.33 0.84
N LYS A 77 -8.17 6.06 0.55
CA LYS A 77 -7.05 6.77 1.17
C LYS A 77 -7.05 8.25 0.81
N LEU A 78 -7.15 8.58 -0.48
CA LEU A 78 -7.23 9.96 -0.96
C LEU A 78 -8.39 10.72 -0.31
N MET A 79 -9.57 10.10 -0.23
CA MET A 79 -10.72 10.70 0.43
C MET A 79 -10.45 11.00 1.92
N LEU A 80 -9.71 10.15 2.64
CA LEU A 80 -9.35 10.45 4.03
C LEU A 80 -8.27 11.53 4.12
N GLU A 81 -7.34 11.57 3.18
CA GLU A 81 -6.32 12.64 3.08
C GLU A 81 -6.96 14.00 2.81
N ASP A 82 -8.01 14.07 1.98
CA ASP A 82 -8.80 15.28 1.71
C ASP A 82 -9.46 15.83 2.99
N TYR A 83 -9.78 14.95 3.94
CA TYR A 83 -10.33 15.28 5.25
C TYR A 83 -9.26 15.51 6.33
N GLY A 84 -7.98 15.48 5.93
CA GLY A 84 -6.86 15.86 6.78
C GLY A 84 -6.15 14.71 7.49
N LEU A 85 -6.39 13.45 7.11
CA LEU A 85 -5.61 12.31 7.61
C LEU A 85 -4.11 12.54 7.32
N LYS A 86 -3.30 12.63 8.38
CA LYS A 86 -1.83 12.77 8.31
C LYS A 86 -1.18 11.95 9.42
N ASP A 87 -0.09 11.24 9.09
CA ASP A 87 0.67 10.40 10.03
C ASP A 87 -0.21 9.45 10.87
N GLY A 88 -1.23 8.87 10.21
CA GLY A 88 -2.19 7.93 10.83
C GLY A 88 -3.24 8.58 11.73
N LYS A 89 -3.28 9.92 11.84
CA LYS A 89 -4.20 10.66 12.71
C LYS A 89 -5.18 11.49 11.90
N MET A 90 -6.46 11.39 12.27
CA MET A 90 -7.52 12.21 11.72
C MET A 90 -7.71 13.45 12.61
N PRO A 91 -7.90 14.67 12.05
CA PRO A 91 -8.35 15.81 12.84
C PRO A 91 -9.78 15.55 13.39
N PRO A 92 -10.22 16.29 14.43
CA PRO A 92 -11.61 16.23 14.86
C PRO A 92 -12.54 16.57 13.70
N LEU A 93 -13.48 15.67 13.41
CA LEU A 93 -14.48 15.83 12.35
C LEU A 93 -15.83 16.20 12.94
N THR A 94 -16.55 17.07 12.25
CA THR A 94 -17.98 17.31 12.51
C THR A 94 -18.80 16.07 12.14
N ASP A 95 -20.02 15.97 12.69
CA ASP A 95 -20.92 14.86 12.35
C ASP A 95 -21.26 14.82 10.85
N GLU A 96 -21.45 15.99 10.22
CA GLU A 96 -21.69 16.12 8.78
C GLU A 96 -20.51 15.56 7.95
N GLN A 97 -19.27 15.87 8.34
CA GLN A 97 -18.08 15.32 7.68
C GLN A 97 -17.95 13.81 7.87
N LYS A 98 -18.34 13.27 9.02
CA LYS A 98 -18.37 11.82 9.26
C LYS A 98 -19.42 11.14 8.38
N GLU A 99 -20.59 11.74 8.22
CA GLU A 99 -21.64 11.25 7.31
C GLU A 99 -21.22 11.30 5.84
N GLU A 100 -20.57 12.39 5.41
CA GLU A 100 -20.06 12.53 4.05
C GLU A 100 -18.98 11.48 3.73
N LEU A 101 -18.05 11.26 4.66
CA LEU A 101 -17.06 10.19 4.53
C LEU A 101 -17.71 8.80 4.46
N ASP A 102 -18.70 8.52 5.30
CA ASP A 102 -19.42 7.24 5.31
C ASP A 102 -20.10 6.98 3.95
N ALA A 103 -20.80 8.00 3.43
CA ALA A 103 -21.43 7.96 2.11
C ALA A 103 -20.41 7.76 0.98
N GLY A 104 -19.28 8.46 1.02
CA GLY A 104 -18.18 8.28 0.08
C GLY A 104 -17.61 6.85 0.11
N MET A 105 -17.41 6.29 1.30
CA MET A 105 -16.95 4.91 1.46
C MET A 105 -17.96 3.91 0.88
N ILE A 106 -19.27 4.14 1.07
CA ILE A 106 -20.34 3.34 0.45
C ILE A 106 -20.27 3.41 -1.07
N ALA A 107 -20.13 4.62 -1.62
CA ALA A 107 -20.09 4.83 -3.07
C ALA A 107 -18.90 4.12 -3.73
N ILE A 108 -17.70 4.23 -3.15
CA ILE A 108 -16.50 3.55 -3.64
C ILE A 108 -16.72 2.04 -3.68
N ARG A 109 -17.27 1.45 -2.61
CA ARG A 109 -17.56 0.00 -2.56
C ARG A 109 -18.58 -0.43 -3.61
N ALA A 110 -19.64 0.35 -3.79
CA ALA A 110 -20.68 0.06 -4.78
C ALA A 110 -20.10 0.08 -6.19
N ASN A 111 -19.29 1.10 -6.53
CA ASN A 111 -18.61 1.19 -7.81
C ASN A 111 -17.67 -0.01 -8.03
N THR A 112 -16.83 -0.32 -7.06
CA THR A 112 -15.95 -1.50 -7.10
C THR A 112 -16.72 -2.78 -7.37
N ARG A 113 -17.85 -3.03 -6.68
CA ARG A 113 -18.66 -4.22 -6.95
C ARG A 113 -19.21 -4.22 -8.37
N GLY A 114 -19.67 -3.07 -8.87
CA GLY A 114 -20.18 -2.92 -10.23
C GLY A 114 -19.17 -3.33 -11.30
N GLU A 115 -17.90 -2.94 -11.13
CA GLU A 115 -16.81 -3.35 -12.03
C GLU A 115 -16.50 -4.86 -11.90
N MET A 116 -16.50 -5.38 -10.66
CA MET A 116 -16.16 -6.77 -10.38
C MET A 116 -17.21 -7.78 -10.85
N VAL A 117 -18.45 -7.37 -11.17
CA VAL A 117 -19.51 -8.27 -11.70
C VAL A 117 -19.08 -8.99 -12.98
N LYS A 118 -18.20 -8.38 -13.78
CA LYS A 118 -17.74 -8.96 -15.06
C LYS A 118 -16.65 -10.02 -14.87
N ILE A 119 -15.99 -10.03 -13.72
CA ILE A 119 -14.78 -10.82 -13.44
C ILE A 119 -15.09 -11.96 -12.47
N LEU A 120 -15.91 -11.66 -11.45
CA LEU A 120 -16.21 -12.56 -10.35
C LEU A 120 -17.49 -13.35 -10.59
N ASN A 121 -17.50 -14.60 -10.13
CA ASN A 121 -18.73 -15.37 -10.06
C ASN A 121 -19.61 -14.92 -8.88
N LYS A 122 -20.83 -15.46 -8.79
CA LYS A 122 -21.80 -15.11 -7.76
C LYS A 122 -21.28 -15.32 -6.33
N GLU A 123 -20.59 -16.43 -6.07
CA GLU A 123 -20.07 -16.75 -4.73
C GLU A 123 -18.96 -15.78 -4.33
N GLN A 124 -18.07 -15.46 -5.26
CA GLN A 124 -17.01 -14.47 -5.07
C GLN A 124 -17.58 -13.05 -4.86
N LEU A 125 -18.66 -12.68 -5.55
CA LEU A 125 -19.32 -11.38 -5.34
C LEU A 125 -19.95 -11.25 -3.96
N GLU A 126 -20.59 -12.31 -3.45
CA GLU A 126 -21.11 -12.33 -2.08
C GLU A 126 -19.98 -12.27 -1.05
N GLU A 127 -18.86 -12.95 -1.31
CA GLU A 127 -17.70 -12.87 -0.42
C GLU A 127 -17.04 -11.48 -0.46
N LEU A 128 -16.94 -10.86 -1.63
CA LEU A 128 -16.47 -9.48 -1.79
C LEU A 128 -17.35 -8.52 -0.98
N LYS A 129 -18.67 -8.73 -0.98
CA LYS A 129 -19.60 -7.93 -0.18
C LYS A 129 -19.30 -8.05 1.31
N LYS A 130 -19.09 -9.26 1.84
CA LYS A 130 -18.73 -9.46 3.26
C LYS A 130 -17.40 -8.80 3.62
N ILE A 131 -16.37 -9.02 2.79
CA ILE A 131 -15.05 -8.39 2.94
C ILE A 131 -15.19 -6.86 3.07
N GLN A 132 -16.00 -6.28 2.18
CA GLN A 132 -16.24 -4.84 2.15
C GLN A 132 -17.04 -4.34 3.36
N GLU A 133 -18.00 -5.12 3.85
CA GLU A 133 -18.76 -4.83 5.07
C GLU A 133 -17.88 -4.91 6.32
N GLU A 134 -17.03 -5.93 6.43
CA GLU A 134 -16.05 -6.08 7.51
C GLU A 134 -15.08 -4.89 7.57
N TYR A 135 -14.54 -4.48 6.41
CA TYR A 135 -13.69 -3.29 6.33
C TYR A 135 -14.46 -2.03 6.76
N HIS A 136 -15.71 -1.89 6.33
CA HIS A 136 -16.51 -0.72 6.66
C HIS A 136 -16.82 -0.60 8.14
N MET A 137 -17.16 -1.71 8.81
CA MET A 137 -17.41 -1.71 10.25
C MET A 137 -16.14 -1.32 11.01
N ALA A 138 -15.00 -1.93 10.68
CA ALA A 138 -13.73 -1.58 11.29
C ALA A 138 -13.36 -0.11 11.06
N TYR A 139 -13.65 0.44 9.88
CA TYR A 139 -13.47 1.85 9.58
C TYR A 139 -14.36 2.75 10.47
N ARG A 140 -15.64 2.40 10.66
CA ARG A 140 -16.55 3.19 11.50
C ARG A 140 -16.15 3.16 12.97
N GLU A 141 -15.69 2.00 13.45
CA GLU A 141 -15.13 1.86 14.80
C GLU A 141 -13.91 2.75 14.97
N TRP A 142 -12.95 2.68 14.04
CA TRP A 142 -11.76 3.54 14.05
C TRP A 142 -12.13 5.03 14.05
N LEU A 143 -13.10 5.45 13.23
CA LEU A 143 -13.56 6.84 13.13
C LEU A 143 -14.25 7.33 14.41
N ALA A 144 -14.90 6.43 15.17
CA ALA A 144 -15.53 6.76 16.44
C ALA A 144 -14.50 6.94 17.57
N GLU A 145 -13.30 6.39 17.42
CA GLU A 145 -12.18 6.51 18.35
C GLU A 145 -11.28 7.73 18.09
N GLN A 146 -11.47 8.44 16.96
CA GLN A 146 -10.79 9.70 16.64
C GLN A 146 -11.51 10.91 17.24
#